data_AF-A0A1G7MTK2-F1
#
_entry.id   AF-A0A1G7MTK2-F1
#
_cell.length_a   1.000
_cell.length_b   1.000
_cell.length_c   1.000
_cell.angle_alpha   90.00
_cell.angle_beta   90.00
_cell.angle_gamma   90.00
#
_symmetry.space_group_name_H-M   'P 1'
#
loop_
_entity.id
_entity.type
_entity.pdbx_description
1 polymer ?
#
loop_
_entity_poly.entity_id
_entity_poly.type
_entity_poly.pdbx_seq_one_letter_code
_entity_poly.pdbx_strand_id
1 'polypeptide(L)'
;MHITDFVLARVAEDERRAKLGVGQGDEDWAVLIEDGDVIGDVGWSPHRVLRACYATRCLVAAAQQAARRTGPGDDRSDPHDWLLGFRDGTVAALRPIAEQYADHPDFDPIWGA
;
A
#
# COMPACT_ATOMS: atom_id res chain seq x y z
N MET A 1 -9.83 0.33 14.01
CA MET A 1 -9.29 -0.60 12.99
C MET A 1 -7.77 -0.45 12.99
N HIS A 2 -6.98 -1.49 12.70
CA HIS A 2 -5.52 -1.32 12.53
C HIS A 2 -5.19 -0.90 11.09
N ILE A 3 -4.09 -0.17 10.89
CA ILE A 3 -3.63 0.25 9.55
C ILE A 3 -3.48 -0.93 8.58
N THR A 4 -3.04 -2.09 9.08
CA THR A 4 -2.93 -3.32 8.28
C THR A 4 -4.29 -3.81 7.76
N ASP A 5 -5.34 -3.70 8.57
CA ASP A 5 -6.69 -4.15 8.20
C ASP A 5 -7.30 -3.20 7.16
N PHE A 6 -7.13 -1.90 7.38
CA PHE A 6 -7.54 -0.86 6.44
C PHE A 6 -6.88 -1.05 5.08
N VAL A 7 -5.54 -1.15 5.06
CA VAL A 7 -4.77 -1.33 3.83
C VAL A 7 -5.16 -2.63 3.12
N LEU A 8 -5.35 -3.73 3.84
CA LEU A 8 -5.82 -4.99 3.21
C LEU A 8 -7.21 -4.85 2.57
N ALA A 9 -8.13 -4.16 3.24
CA ALA A 9 -9.47 -3.92 2.70
C ALA A 9 -9.42 -3.06 1.42
N ARG A 10 -8.56 -2.04 1.38
CA ARG A 10 -8.38 -1.18 0.20
C ARG A 10 -7.69 -1.89 -0.95
N VAL A 11 -6.63 -2.65 -0.67
CA VAL A 11 -5.96 -3.51 -1.66
C VAL A 11 -6.91 -4.54 -2.27
N ALA A 12 -7.82 -5.11 -1.47
CA ALA A 12 -8.81 -6.05 -2.00
C ALA A 12 -9.80 -5.38 -2.97
N GLU A 13 -10.19 -4.14 -2.70
CA GLU A 13 -11.06 -3.35 -3.57
C GLU A 13 -10.36 -2.98 -4.88
N ASP A 14 -9.11 -2.53 -4.83
CA ASP A 14 -8.33 -2.20 -6.02
C ASP A 14 -8.04 -3.42 -6.89
N GLU A 15 -7.72 -4.56 -6.26
CA GLU A 15 -7.57 -5.82 -6.98
C GLU A 15 -8.87 -6.24 -7.67
N ARG A 16 -10.01 -6.08 -7.00
CA ARG A 16 -11.32 -6.39 -7.58
C ARG A 16 -11.59 -5.50 -8.79
N ARG A 17 -11.33 -4.20 -8.70
CA ARG A 17 -11.44 -3.24 -9.80
C ARG A 17 -10.53 -3.62 -10.97
N ALA A 18 -9.25 -3.89 -10.70
CA ALA A 18 -8.28 -4.30 -11.71
C ALA A 18 -8.66 -5.62 -12.40
N LYS A 19 -9.15 -6.62 -11.66
CA LYS A 19 -9.62 -7.90 -12.20
C LYS A 19 -10.85 -7.78 -13.09
N LEU A 20 -11.75 -6.84 -12.77
CA LEU A 20 -12.94 -6.58 -13.58
C LEU A 20 -12.65 -5.70 -14.80
N GLY A 21 -11.42 -5.19 -14.95
CA GLY A 21 -11.10 -4.15 -15.93
C GLY A 21 -11.80 -2.82 -15.63
N VAL A 22 -12.31 -2.66 -14.41
CA VAL A 22 -13.05 -1.47 -13.97
C VAL A 22 -12.06 -0.46 -13.43
N GLY A 23 -11.40 0.24 -14.35
CA GLY A 23 -11.00 1.64 -14.20
C GLY A 23 -11.74 2.41 -15.27
N GLN A 24 -12.23 3.60 -14.96
CA GLN A 24 -13.12 4.37 -15.83
C GLN A 24 -12.46 4.62 -17.20
N GLY A 25 -12.95 3.93 -18.24
CA GLY A 25 -12.60 4.17 -19.64
C GLY A 25 -11.51 3.26 -20.20
N ASP A 26 -11.82 2.55 -21.28
CA ASP A 26 -10.84 1.92 -22.19
C ASP A 26 -9.84 2.95 -22.77
N GLU A 27 -10.10 4.26 -22.61
CA GLU A 27 -9.30 5.38 -23.10
C GLU A 27 -8.26 5.89 -22.07
N ASP A 28 -8.38 5.55 -20.78
CA ASP A 28 -7.56 6.15 -19.69
C ASP A 28 -6.24 5.40 -19.42
N TRP A 29 -6.08 4.22 -20.04
CA TRP A 29 -4.84 3.44 -20.01
C TRP A 29 -3.98 3.66 -21.25
N ALA A 30 -4.43 4.49 -22.20
CA ALA A 30 -3.70 4.80 -23.40
C ALA A 30 -2.53 5.73 -23.09
N VAL A 31 -1.33 5.33 -23.51
CA VAL A 31 -0.22 6.28 -23.65
C VAL A 31 -0.65 7.30 -24.68
N LEU A 32 -0.92 8.55 -24.28
CA LEU A 32 -1.02 9.65 -25.23
C LEU A 32 0.38 9.86 -25.82
N ILE A 33 0.58 9.33 -27.02
CA ILE A 33 1.76 9.59 -27.84
C ILE A 33 1.35 10.65 -28.87
N GLU A 34 1.82 11.88 -28.70
CA GLU A 34 1.75 12.92 -29.73
C GLU A 34 3.16 13.12 -30.26
N ASP A 35 3.35 13.04 -31.58
CA ASP A 35 4.64 13.25 -32.26
C ASP A 35 5.83 12.41 -31.74
N GLY A 36 5.56 11.25 -31.12
CA GLY A 36 6.59 10.36 -30.57
C GLY A 36 6.98 10.64 -29.11
N ASP A 37 6.38 11.65 -28.49
CA ASP A 37 6.56 11.99 -27.08
C ASP A 37 5.35 11.55 -26.24
N VAL A 38 5.60 11.06 -25.02
CA VAL A 38 4.54 10.64 -24.07
C VAL A 38 4.05 11.85 -23.29
N ILE A 39 2.80 12.28 -23.50
CA ILE A 39 2.28 13.58 -23.03
C ILE A 39 1.26 13.46 -21.88
N GLY A 40 0.84 12.25 -21.49
CA GLY A 40 -0.17 12.03 -20.45
C GLY A 40 0.30 11.13 -19.31
N ASP A 41 -0.14 11.42 -18.08
CA ASP A 41 0.00 10.52 -16.93
C ASP A 41 -0.85 9.27 -17.19
N VAL A 42 -0.15 8.22 -17.60
CA VAL A 42 -0.72 6.90 -17.87
C VAL A 42 -1.35 6.36 -16.60
N GLY A 43 -2.67 6.16 -16.61
CA GLY A 43 -3.34 5.36 -15.60
C GLY A 43 -2.56 4.05 -15.35
N TRP A 44 -2.50 3.63 -14.09
CA TRP A 44 -1.90 2.36 -13.71
C TRP A 44 -2.59 1.16 -14.37
N SER A 45 -2.01 0.59 -15.43
CA SER A 45 -2.56 -0.61 -16.09
C SER A 45 -3.01 -1.68 -15.07
N PRO A 46 -4.07 -2.46 -15.34
CA PRO A 46 -4.56 -3.47 -14.42
C PRO A 46 -3.45 -4.41 -13.89
N HIS A 47 -2.49 -4.77 -14.74
CA HIS A 47 -1.33 -5.56 -14.33
C HIS A 47 -0.42 -4.84 -13.33
N ARG A 48 -0.19 -3.53 -13.48
CA ARG A 48 0.55 -2.72 -12.50
C ARG A 48 -0.18 -2.66 -11.16
N VAL A 49 -1.50 -2.45 -11.16
CA VAL A 49 -2.33 -2.45 -9.95
C VAL A 49 -2.24 -3.81 -9.23
N LEU A 50 -2.35 -4.91 -9.97
CA LEU A 50 -2.24 -6.26 -9.38
C LEU A 50 -0.87 -6.52 -8.76
N ARG A 51 0.22 -6.07 -9.39
CA ARG A 51 1.57 -6.14 -8.80
C ARG A 51 1.70 -5.30 -7.54
N ALA A 52 1.11 -4.10 -7.53
CA ALA A 52 1.09 -3.23 -6.35
C ALA A 52 0.32 -3.90 -5.20
N CYS A 53 -0.86 -4.45 -5.49
CA CYS A 53 -1.67 -5.20 -4.53
C CYS A 53 -0.88 -6.37 -3.91
N TYR A 54 -0.14 -7.11 -4.72
CA TYR A 54 0.74 -8.18 -4.25
C TYR A 54 1.84 -7.65 -3.32
N ALA A 55 2.58 -6.62 -3.75
CA ALA A 55 3.64 -6.03 -2.95
C ALA A 55 3.14 -5.50 -1.60
N THR A 56 1.99 -4.81 -1.59
CA THR A 56 1.35 -4.32 -0.37
C THR A 56 0.96 -5.46 0.56
N ARG A 57 0.46 -6.59 0.04
CA ARG A 57 0.18 -7.78 0.88
C ARG A 57 1.45 -8.36 1.50
N CYS A 58 2.54 -8.43 0.77
CA CYS A 58 3.83 -8.88 1.32
C CYS A 58 4.28 -7.95 2.46
N LEU A 59 4.12 -6.63 2.29
CA LEU A 59 4.46 -5.65 3.32
C LEU A 59 3.58 -5.80 4.57
N VAL A 60 2.26 -5.97 4.40
CA VAL A 60 1.34 -6.22 5.53
C VAL A 60 1.70 -7.52 6.25
N ALA A 61 2.01 -8.59 5.52
CA ALA A 61 2.42 -9.86 6.11
C ALA A 61 3.72 -9.71 6.92
N ALA A 62 4.69 -8.95 6.40
CA ALA A 62 5.92 -8.63 7.11
C ALA A 62 5.67 -7.83 8.39
N ALA A 63 4.82 -6.80 8.34
CA ALA A 63 4.44 -6.00 9.50
C ALA A 63 3.74 -6.84 10.58
N GLN A 64 2.79 -7.69 10.17
CA GLN A 64 2.10 -8.60 11.09
C GLN A 64 3.05 -9.63 11.71
N GLN A 65 3.99 -10.17 10.93
CA GLN A 65 4.99 -11.10 11.44
C GLN A 65 5.93 -10.44 12.45
N ALA A 66 6.38 -9.22 12.17
CA ALA A 66 7.22 -8.44 13.07
C ALA A 66 6.48 -8.10 14.37
N ALA A 67 5.21 -7.68 14.28
CA ALA A 67 4.38 -7.40 15.45
C ALA A 67 4.16 -8.64 16.34
N ARG A 68 4.08 -9.85 15.78
CA ARG A 68 3.95 -11.10 16.55
C ARG A 68 5.22 -11.52 17.26
N ARG A 69 6.38 -11.13 16.73
CA ARG A 69 7.70 -11.49 17.26
C ARG A 69 8.27 -10.45 18.21
N THR A 70 7.62 -9.30 18.31
CA THR A 70 7.99 -8.23 19.23
C THR A 70 7.00 -8.17 20.39
N GLY A 71 7.46 -7.75 21.56
CA GLY A 71 6.69 -7.78 22.79
C GLY A 71 7.15 -6.73 23.82
N PRO A 72 6.50 -6.71 25.01
CA PRO A 72 6.77 -5.72 26.05
C PRO A 72 8.18 -5.79 26.66
N GLY A 73 8.91 -6.89 26.42
CA GLY A 73 10.26 -7.10 26.92
C GLY A 73 11.37 -6.72 25.95
N ASP A 74 11.04 -6.24 24.74
CA ASP A 74 12.04 -5.87 23.75
C ASP A 74 12.70 -4.55 24.13
N ASP A 75 14.04 -4.53 24.07
CA ASP A 75 14.83 -3.36 24.44
C ASP A 75 14.92 -2.39 23.26
N ARG A 76 14.07 -1.35 23.29
CA ARG A 76 14.10 -0.26 22.30
C ARG A 76 15.40 0.56 22.32
N SER A 77 16.21 0.43 23.36
CA SER A 77 17.50 1.10 23.45
C SER A 77 18.64 0.28 22.84
N ASP A 78 18.41 -0.99 22.49
CA ASP A 78 19.38 -1.80 21.78
C ASP A 78 19.36 -1.47 20.27
N PRO A 79 20.41 -0.80 19.73
CA PRO A 79 20.48 -0.48 18.31
C PRO A 79 20.64 -1.74 17.42
N HIS A 80 20.89 -2.90 18.00
CA HIS A 80 20.99 -4.18 17.30
C HIS A 80 19.67 -4.95 17.26
N ASP A 81 18.59 -4.43 17.88
CA ASP A 81 17.25 -4.97 17.71
C ASP A 81 16.68 -4.61 16.34
N TRP A 82 17.23 -5.28 15.32
CA TRP A 82 16.81 -5.18 13.93
C TRP A 82 15.33 -5.54 13.76
N LEU A 83 14.75 -6.33 14.67
CA LEU A 83 13.37 -6.77 14.59
C LEU A 83 12.40 -5.65 14.97
N LEU A 84 12.72 -4.86 16.02
CA LEU A 84 11.99 -3.64 16.35
C LEU A 84 12.09 -2.61 15.22
N GLY A 85 13.30 -2.38 14.69
CA GLY A 85 13.49 -1.48 13.55
C GLY A 85 12.73 -1.94 12.30
N PHE A 86 12.70 -3.26 12.04
CA PHE A 86 11.93 -3.84 10.94
C PHE A 86 10.42 -3.70 11.14
N ARG A 87 9.92 -3.91 12.36
CA ARG A 87 8.51 -3.68 12.72
C ARG A 87 8.13 -2.22 12.46
N ASP A 88 8.89 -1.28 13.01
CA ASP A 88 8.56 0.14 12.90
C ASP A 88 8.68 0.63 11.45
N GLY A 89 9.71 0.18 10.73
CA GLY A 89 9.90 0.49 9.31
C GLY A 89 8.77 -0.06 8.42
N THR A 90 8.31 -1.29 8.67
CA THR A 90 7.19 -1.87 7.89
C THR A 90 5.86 -1.17 8.20
N VAL A 91 5.61 -0.76 9.45
CA VAL A 91 4.43 0.06 9.78
C VAL A 91 4.53 1.46 9.16
N ALA A 92 5.71 2.10 9.19
CA ALA A 92 5.94 3.39 8.56
C ALA A 92 5.70 3.33 7.05
N ALA A 93 6.10 2.23 6.39
CA ALA A 93 5.87 2.04 4.96
C ALA A 93 4.38 1.84 4.59
N LEU A 94 3.51 1.45 5.54
CA LEU A 94 2.07 1.33 5.30
C LEU A 94 1.34 2.68 5.34
N ARG A 95 1.91 3.71 5.99
CA ARG A 95 1.33 5.07 6.07
C ARG A 95 1.09 5.72 4.72
N PRO A 96 2.09 5.86 3.82
CA PRO A 96 1.86 6.46 2.51
C PRO A 96 0.94 5.63 1.62
N ILE A 97 0.76 4.33 1.92
CA ILE A 97 -0.22 3.49 1.25
C ILE A 97 -1.63 3.82 1.77
N ALA A 98 -1.80 3.97 3.09
CA ALA A 98 -3.06 4.35 3.68
C ALA A 98 -3.50 5.77 3.24
N GLU A 99 -2.55 6.71 3.12
CA GLU A 99 -2.79 8.09 2.67
C GLU A 99 -3.39 8.19 1.26
N GLN A 100 -3.12 7.23 0.38
CA GLN A 100 -3.76 7.17 -0.95
C GLN A 100 -5.29 7.02 -0.87
N TYR A 101 -5.80 6.61 0.29
CA TYR A 101 -7.22 6.44 0.57
C TYR A 101 -7.70 7.42 1.66
N ALA A 102 -7.05 8.58 1.81
CA ALA A 102 -7.40 9.57 2.84
C ALA A 102 -8.86 10.06 2.76
N ASP A 103 -9.45 10.06 1.56
CA ASP A 103 -10.86 10.43 1.35
C ASP A 103 -11.85 9.33 1.76
N HIS A 104 -11.37 8.14 2.16
CA HIS A 104 -12.24 7.04 2.57
C HIS A 104 -12.77 7.26 4.00
N PRO A 105 -14.07 7.03 4.29
CA PRO A 105 -14.65 7.27 5.63
C PRO A 105 -13.98 6.47 6.75
N ASP A 106 -13.50 5.26 6.46
CA ASP A 106 -12.75 4.44 7.43
C ASP A 106 -11.27 4.84 7.61
N PHE A 107 -10.78 5.87 6.92
CA PHE A 107 -9.41 6.35 7.11
C PHE A 107 -9.26 7.01 8.48
N ASP A 108 -8.23 6.62 9.23
CA ASP A 108 -7.85 7.27 10.47
C ASP A 108 -6.69 8.24 10.21
N PRO A 109 -6.87 9.56 10.42
CA PRO A 109 -5.80 10.55 10.23
C PRO A 109 -4.53 10.27 11.02
N ILE A 110 -4.56 9.47 12.09
CA ILE A 110 -3.36 9.07 12.83
C ILE A 110 -2.38 8.27 11.95
N TRP A 111 -2.82 7.74 10.82
CA TRP A 111 -1.98 7.03 9.86
C TRP A 111 -1.25 7.97 8.89
N GLY A 112 -1.71 9.21 8.72
CA GLY A 112 -1.21 10.16 7.70
C GLY A 112 -0.23 11.22 8.21
N ALA A 113 0.60 10.90 9.20
CA ALA A 113 1.51 11.83 9.88
C ALA A 113 2.95 11.30 10.00
#